data_AF-A0A529VH89-F1
#
_entry.id   AF-A0A529VH89-F1
#
_cell.length_a   1.000
_cell.length_b   1.000
_cell.length_c   1.000
_cell.angle_alpha   90.00
_cell.angle_beta   90.00
_cell.angle_gamma   90.00
#
_symmetry.space_group_name_H-M   'P 1'
#
loop_
_entity.id
_entity.type
_entity.pdbx_description
1 polymer ?
#
loop_
_entity_poly.entity_id
_entity_poly.type
_entity_poly.pdbx_seq_one_letter_code
_entity_poly.pdbx_strand_id
1 'polypeptide(L)' 'GYELEAITMVVLGGVSILGGAGSILGVVLAAFIMGLVTFGLGLLNVPGIVMSIFIGLLLIIVIALPIVWRRLREGRFA' A
#
# COMPACT_ATOMS: atom_id res chain seq x y z
N GLY A 1 -2.72 8.09 -13.55
CA GLY A 1 -3.44 8.29 -12.28
C GLY A 1 -3.72 6.97 -11.58
N TYR A 2 -4.42 6.05 -12.26
CA TYR A 2 -4.75 4.74 -11.72
C TYR A 2 -3.56 3.80 -11.56
N GLU A 3 -2.42 4.04 -12.23
CA GLU A 3 -1.24 3.18 -12.09
C GLU A 3 -0.71 3.21 -10.65
N LEU A 4 -0.67 4.39 -10.04
CA LEU A 4 -0.18 4.55 -8.66
C LEU A 4 -1.09 3.84 -7.66
N GLU A 5 -2.40 4.02 -7.79
CA GLU A 5 -3.39 3.32 -6.95
C GLU A 5 -3.31 1.80 -7.13
N ALA A 6 -3.22 1.33 -8.38
CA ALA A 6 -3.12 -0.09 -8.69
C ALA A 6 -1.88 -0.72 -8.05
N ILE A 7 -0.70 -0.10 -8.22
CA ILE A 7 0.55 -0.59 -7.61
C ILE A 7 0.43 -0.57 -6.08
N THR A 8 -0.13 0.50 -5.51
CA THR A 8 -0.30 0.62 -4.05
C THR A 8 -1.19 -0.50 -3.50
N MET A 9 -2.34 -0.78 -4.12
CA MET A 9 -3.26 -1.85 -3.72
C MET A 9 -2.60 -3.23 -3.79
N VAL A 10 -1.86 -3.51 -4.87
CA VAL A 10 -1.25 -4.81 -5.11
C VAL A 10 -0.10 -5.08 -4.13
N VAL A 11 0.73 -4.07 -3.86
CA VAL A 11 1.83 -4.17 -2.89
C VAL A 11 1.30 -4.21 -1.45
N LEU A 12 0.26 -3.44 -1.13
CA LEU A 12 -0.45 -3.52 0.17
C LEU A 12 -1.05 -4.92 0.39
N GLY A 13 -1.56 -5.54 -0.68
CA GLY A 13 -2.05 -6.93 -0.67
C GLY A 13 -0.96 -7.99 -0.51
N GLY A 14 0.31 -7.60 -0.40
CA GLY A 14 1.43 -8.51 -0.16
C GLY A 14 2.00 -9.15 -1.42
N VAL A 15 1.73 -8.61 -2.60
CA VAL A 15 2.33 -9.08 -3.86
C VAL A 15 3.73 -8.52 -4.00
N SER A 16 4.65 -9.38 -4.44
CA SER A 16 6.03 -9.01 -4.73
C SER A 16 6.11 -8.00 -5.87
N ILE A 17 6.87 -6.92 -5.68
CA ILE A 17 7.17 -5.92 -6.72
C ILE A 17 7.94 -6.56 -7.88
N LEU A 18 8.76 -7.57 -7.60
CA LEU A 18 9.54 -8.32 -8.59
C LEU A 18 8.70 -9.39 -9.31
N GLY A 19 7.44 -9.57 -8.93
CA GLY A 19 6.57 -10.62 -9.45
C GLY A 19 6.87 -12.01 -8.87
N GLY A 20 6.13 -13.02 -9.34
CA GLY A 20 6.31 -14.43 -8.99
C GLY A 20 5.79 -14.88 -7.62
N ALA A 21 5.40 -13.96 -6.74
CA ALA A 21 4.88 -14.27 -5.41
C ALA A 21 3.80 -13.27 -4.97
N GLY A 22 2.73 -13.75 -4.34
CA GLY A 22 1.62 -12.96 -3.84
C GLY A 22 0.33 -13.78 -3.74
N SER A 23 -0.71 -13.22 -3.12
CA SER A 23 -2.02 -13.86 -3.01
C SER A 23 -3.12 -12.94 -3.55
N ILE A 24 -3.97 -13.46 -4.44
CA ILE A 24 -5.13 -12.73 -4.97
C ILE A 24 -6.06 -12.30 -3.82
N LEU A 25 -6.26 -13.15 -2.82
CA LEU A 25 -7.10 -12.81 -1.67
C LEU A 25 -6.57 -11.61 -0.90
N GLY A 26 -5.24 -11.50 -0.76
CA GLY A 26 -4.61 -10.33 -0.14
C GLY A 26 -4.86 -9.05 -0.92
N VAL A 27 -4.78 -9.11 -2.25
CA VAL A 27 -5.06 -7.96 -3.13
C VAL A 27 -6.53 -7.55 -3.09
N VAL A 28 -7.46 -8.51 -3.07
CA VAL A 28 -8.91 -8.22 -2.99
C VAL A 28 -9.22 -7.49 -1.67
N LEU A 29 -8.67 -7.97 -0.56
CA LEU A 29 -8.82 -7.30 0.74
C LEU A 29 -8.20 -5.90 0.74
N ALA A 30 -7.01 -5.75 0.16
CA ALA A 30 -6.35 -4.45 0.03
C ALA A 30 -7.16 -3.48 -0.85
N ALA A 31 -7.74 -3.96 -1.95
CA ALA A 31 -8.60 -3.16 -2.82
C ALA A 31 -9.87 -2.71 -2.09
N PHE A 32 -10.46 -3.58 -1.28
CA PHE A 32 -11.61 -3.23 -0.44
C PHE A 32 -11.27 -2.15 0.59
N ILE A 33 -10.11 -2.27 1.26
CA ILE A 33 -9.60 -1.26 2.19
C ILE A 33 -9.34 0.07 1.47
N MET A 34 -8.68 0.03 0.31
CA MET A 34 -8.40 1.24 -0.46
C MET A 34 -9.68 1.92 -0.96
N GLY A 35 -10.70 1.15 -1.35
CA GLY A 35 -12.02 1.68 -1.67
C GLY A 35 -12.70 2.36 -0.49
N LEU A 36 -12.58 1.81 0.73
CA LEU A 36 -13.08 2.46 1.94
C LEU A 36 -12.31 3.75 2.27
N VAL A 37 -10.99 3.76 2.06
CA VAL A 37 -10.16 4.95 2.28
C VAL A 37 -10.52 6.05 1.30
N THR A 38 -10.62 5.75 0.00
CA THR A 38 -10.98 6.76 -1.02
C THR A 38 -12.40 7.26 -0.81
N PHE A 39 -13.35 6.40 -0.44
CA PHE A 39 -14.70 6.82 -0.08
C PHE A 39 -14.71 7.73 1.16
N GLY A 40 -13.99 7.36 2.22
CA GLY A 40 -13.88 8.16 3.44
C GLY A 40 -13.24 9.53 3.21
N LEU A 41 -12.16 9.59 2.43
CA LEU A 41 -11.52 10.85 2.05
C LEU A 41 -12.44 11.70 1.13
N GLY A 42 -13.21 11.05 0.26
CA GLY A 42 -14.22 11.69 -0.56
C GLY A 42 -15.35 12.33 0.27
N LEU A 43 -15.82 11.65 1.32
CA LEU A 43 -16.80 12.21 2.26
C LEU A 43 -16.26 13.42 3.02
N LEU A 44 -14.96 13.44 3.33
CA LEU A 44 -14.27 14.57 3.93
C LEU A 44 -14.01 15.72 2.94
N ASN A 45 -14.51 15.61 1.70
CA ASN A 45 -14.34 16.58 0.62
C ASN A 45 -12.85 16.90 0.32
N VAL A 46 -11.98 15.90 0.48
CA VAL A 46 -10.54 16.06 0.26
C VAL A 46 -10.27 16.27 -1.24
N PRO A 47 -9.49 17.31 -1.63
CA PRO A 47 -9.15 17.53 -3.03
C PRO A 47 -8.35 16.36 -3.64
N GLY A 48 -8.60 16.04 -4.91
CA GLY A 48 -7.95 14.91 -5.60
C GLY A 48 -6.41 14.96 -5.63
N ILE A 49 -5.83 16.16 -5.62
CA ILE A 49 -4.38 16.37 -5.47
C ILE A 49 -3.88 15.83 -4.12
N VAL A 50 -4.59 16.15 -3.04
CA VAL A 50 -4.23 15.68 -1.69
C VAL A 50 -4.41 14.17 -1.60
N MET A 51 -5.46 13.62 -2.22
CA MET A 51 -5.67 12.18 -2.28
C MET A 51 -4.51 11.46 -2.98
N SER A 52 -4.03 12.00 -4.09
CA SER A 52 -2.87 11.44 -4.83
C SER A 52 -1.58 11.49 -4.01
N ILE A 53 -1.34 12.57 -3.27
CA ILE A 53 -0.20 12.68 -2.34
C ILE A 53 -0.32 11.62 -1.24
N PHE A 54 -1.52 11.42 -0.70
CA PHE A 54 -1.77 10.45 0.35
C PHE A 54 -1.51 9.01 -0.12
N ILE A 55 -1.96 8.66 -1.32
CA ILE A 55 -1.72 7.35 -1.94
C ILE A 55 -0.21 7.12 -2.18
N GLY A 56 0.51 8.13 -2.67
CA GLY A 56 1.96 8.04 -2.83
C GLY A 56 2.70 7.84 -1.51
N LEU A 57 2.28 8.55 -0.46
CA LEU A 57 2.85 8.41 0.88
C LEU A 57 2.54 7.03 1.48
N LEU A 58 1.32 6.53 1.27
CA LEU A 58 0.90 5.18 1.66
C LEU A 58 1.76 4.11 0.99
N LEU A 59 2.01 4.23 -0.32
CA LEU A 59 2.89 3.31 -1.06
C LEU A 59 4.29 3.25 -0.45
N ILE A 60 4.88 4.41 -0.13
CA ILE A 60 6.21 4.47 0.51
C ILE A 60 6.17 3.73 1.85
N ILE A 61 5.15 3.97 2.69
CA ILE A 61 5.01 3.32 4.00
C ILE A 61 4.88 1.79 3.83
N VAL A 62 4.00 1.35 2.94
CA VAL A 62 3.74 -0.08 2.69
C VAL A 62 5.01 -0.81 2.26
N ILE A 63 5.87 -0.16 1.47
CA ILE A 63 7.15 -0.74 1.04
C ILE A 63 8.21 -0.65 2.14
N ALA A 64 8.30 0.50 2.83
CA ALA A 64 9.34 0.75 3.82
C ALA A 64 9.16 -0.08 5.10
N LEU A 65 7.93 -0.23 5.57
CA LEU A 65 7.60 -0.92 6.82
C LEU A 65 8.17 -2.36 6.89
N PRO A 66 7.94 -3.25 5.90
CA PRO A 66 8.51 -4.59 5.92
C PRO A 66 10.05 -4.60 5.79
N ILE A 67 10.63 -3.64 5.05
CA ILE A 67 12.09 -3.53 4.90
C ILE A 67 12.74 -3.16 6.25
N VAL A 68 12.20 -2.14 6.92
CA VAL A 68 12.67 -1.70 8.23
C VAL A 68 12.48 -2.81 9.26
N TRP A 69 11.32 -3.49 9.23
CA TRP A 69 11.03 -4.55 10.19
C TRP A 69 11.93 -5.79 10.03
N ARG A 70 12.30 -6.14 8.79
CA ARG A 70 13.30 -7.17 8.51
C ARG A 70 14.68 -6.78 9.03
N ARG A 71 15.14 -5.57 8.72
CA ARG A 71 16.44 -5.05 9.20
C ARG A 71 16.54 -5.03 10.73
N LEU A 72 15.47 -4.63 11.42
CA LEU A 72 15.44 -4.59 12.89
C LEU A 72 15.42 -6.00 13.52
N ARG A 73 14.84 -7.00 12.85
CA ARG A 73 14.89 -8.40 13.31
C ARG A 73 16.25 -9.06 13.06
N GLU A 74 16.94 -8.69 11.98
CA GLU A 74 18.27 -9.22 11.65
C GLU A 74 19.36 -8.75 12.63
N GLY A 75 19.22 -7.55 13.21
CA GLY A 75 20.13 -7.04 14.27
C GLY A 75 20.03 -7.72 15.64
N ARG A 76 19.25 -8.81 15.79
CA ARG A 76 19.08 -9.54 17.06
C ARG A 76 19.80 -10.89 17.12
N PHE A 77 20.62 -11.20 16.12
CA PHE A 77 21.43 -12.43 16.05
C PHE A 77 22.92 -12.19 15.78
N ALA A 78 23.46 -11.05 16.26
CA ALA A 78 24.90 -10.84 16.40
C ALA A 78 25.21 -10.53 17.86
#